data_AF-A0A4P2QDF8-F1
#
_entry.id   AF-A0A4P2QDF8-F1
#
_cell.length_a   1.000
_cell.length_b   1.000
_cell.length_c   1.000
_cell.angle_alpha   90.00
_cell.angle_beta   90.00
_cell.angle_gamma   90.00
#
_symmetry.space_group_name_H-M   'P 1'
#
loop_
_entity.id
_entity.type
_entity.pdbx_description
1 polymer ?
#
loop_
_entity_poly.entity_id
_entity_poly.type
_entity_poly.pdbx_seq_one_letter_code
_entity_poly.pdbx_strand_id
1 'polypeptide(L)'
;MARHTGSLEQRLAAVIAPAQGDRGPFYEVLRPPSHATVKETKKDGYAEVACIVPEGHICIQWRLEETGRFLFLRGDKNADGALLLLGPDGQVEAHIIECKRKVTQGKWEDILQQMRWTLYKLLALAGALGLSIDEVYLGTAYRLDELSEESSPNPALGKPTLGGASEKTSGEDELSESRLRQLAWETDEVHLAGFDGAFRHVKVQLDEGSGHGVYRILAPRSRSAREP
;
A
#
# COMPACT_ATOMS: atom_id res chain seq x y z
N MET A 1 21.08 -19.07 -5.99
CA MET A 1 19.96 -18.38 -6.67
C MET A 1 20.14 -18.51 -8.17
N ALA A 2 19.15 -19.06 -8.89
CA ALA A 2 19.21 -19.20 -10.33
C ALA A 2 19.19 -17.80 -10.97
N ARG A 3 20.18 -17.50 -11.82
CA ARG A 3 20.16 -16.26 -12.61
C ARG A 3 19.10 -16.41 -13.69
N HIS A 4 17.98 -15.70 -13.56
CA HIS A 4 16.98 -15.66 -14.62
C HIS A 4 17.56 -14.90 -15.82
N THR A 5 17.88 -15.61 -16.89
CA THR A 5 18.42 -15.06 -18.14
C THR A 5 17.28 -14.62 -19.04
N GLY A 6 16.88 -13.36 -18.96
CA GLY A 6 15.87 -12.76 -19.83
C GLY A 6 15.50 -11.34 -19.40
N SER A 7 14.98 -10.53 -20.33
CA SER A 7 14.44 -9.21 -19.99
C SER A 7 13.24 -9.33 -19.06
N LEU A 8 12.87 -8.25 -18.38
CA LEU A 8 11.67 -8.22 -17.52
C LEU A 8 10.42 -8.64 -18.30
N GLU A 9 10.24 -8.14 -19.52
CA GLU A 9 9.11 -8.45 -20.40
C GLU A 9 9.09 -9.92 -20.79
N GLN A 10 10.25 -10.52 -21.05
CA GLN A 10 10.35 -11.96 -21.34
C GLN A 10 9.93 -12.79 -20.12
N ARG A 11 10.37 -12.39 -18.92
CA ARG A 11 9.95 -13.05 -17.66
C ARG A 11 8.46 -12.89 -17.42
N LEU A 12 7.92 -11.69 -17.59
CA LEU A 12 6.48 -11.40 -17.47
C LEU A 12 5.67 -12.25 -18.46
N ALA A 13 6.05 -12.29 -19.74
CA ALA A 13 5.36 -13.08 -20.75
C ALA A 13 5.44 -14.59 -20.49
N ALA A 14 6.58 -15.08 -19.99
CA ALA A 14 6.78 -16.49 -19.70
C ALA A 14 6.04 -16.97 -18.45
N VAL A 15 5.99 -16.14 -17.41
CA VAL A 15 5.41 -16.50 -16.11
C VAL A 15 3.91 -16.21 -16.07
N ILE A 16 3.47 -15.16 -16.77
CA ILE A 16 2.13 -14.61 -16.66
C ILE A 16 1.43 -14.71 -18.01
N ALA A 17 1.01 -15.93 -18.33
CA ALA A 17 0.15 -16.19 -19.48
C ALA A 17 -1.23 -15.53 -19.27
N PRO A 18 -1.90 -15.06 -20.34
CA PRO A 18 -3.31 -14.66 -20.26
C PRO A 18 -4.17 -15.83 -19.75
N ALA A 19 -5.03 -15.59 -18.77
CA ALA A 19 -5.97 -16.61 -18.31
C ALA A 19 -7.27 -16.50 -19.13
N GLN A 20 -7.91 -17.64 -19.39
CA GLN A 20 -9.20 -17.63 -20.08
C GLN A 20 -10.25 -16.91 -19.22
N GLY A 21 -10.88 -15.88 -19.78
CA GLY A 21 -11.92 -15.10 -19.12
C GLY A 21 -11.47 -13.79 -18.48
N ASP A 22 -10.19 -13.42 -18.58
CA ASP A 22 -9.68 -12.14 -18.06
C ASP A 22 -10.38 -10.95 -18.76
N ARG A 23 -10.86 -9.97 -17.98
CA ARG A 23 -11.51 -8.73 -18.48
C ARG A 23 -10.51 -7.65 -18.93
N GLY A 24 -9.35 -8.07 -19.42
CA GLY A 24 -8.24 -7.20 -19.81
C GLY A 24 -6.88 -7.76 -19.38
N PRO A 25 -5.79 -7.00 -19.56
CA PRO A 25 -4.48 -7.45 -19.14
C PRO A 25 -4.40 -7.52 -17.61
N PHE A 26 -3.77 -8.58 -17.10
CA PHE A 26 -3.54 -8.78 -15.67
C PHE A 26 -2.48 -7.82 -15.11
N TYR A 27 -1.63 -7.26 -15.97
CA TYR A 27 -0.67 -6.22 -15.63
C TYR A 27 -0.45 -5.25 -16.78
N GLU A 28 0.04 -4.06 -16.46
CA GLU A 28 0.53 -3.09 -17.43
C GLU A 28 1.96 -2.67 -17.07
N VAL A 29 2.82 -2.52 -18.08
CA VAL A 29 4.18 -2.03 -17.89
C VAL A 29 4.26 -0.58 -18.35
N LEU A 30 4.55 0.30 -17.41
CA LEU A 30 4.57 1.74 -17.56
C LEU A 30 5.99 2.27 -17.45
N ARG A 31 6.28 3.32 -18.21
CA ARG A 31 7.57 4.03 -18.23
C ARG A 31 7.33 5.53 -18.25
N PRO A 32 8.26 6.34 -17.73
CA PRO A 32 8.19 7.79 -17.86
C PRO A 32 8.04 8.22 -19.33
N PRO A 33 7.29 9.30 -19.63
CA PRO A 33 6.61 10.19 -18.68
C PRO A 33 5.22 9.69 -18.23
N SER A 34 4.86 8.43 -18.50
CA SER A 34 3.57 7.87 -18.09
C SER A 34 3.45 7.75 -16.57
N HIS A 35 2.22 7.60 -16.10
CA HIS A 35 1.89 7.37 -14.70
C HIS A 35 0.99 6.13 -14.59
N ALA A 36 1.03 5.47 -13.43
CA ALA A 36 0.03 4.47 -13.08
C ALA A 36 -1.22 5.17 -12.55
N THR A 37 -2.40 4.67 -12.88
CA THR A 37 -3.66 5.24 -12.39
C THR A 37 -4.36 4.25 -11.49
N VAL A 38 -4.50 4.60 -10.22
CA VAL A 38 -5.22 3.80 -9.21
C VAL A 38 -6.60 4.42 -9.02
N LYS A 39 -7.67 3.61 -9.14
CA LYS A 39 -9.05 4.10 -9.04
C LYS A 39 -9.89 3.25 -8.09
N GLU A 40 -10.67 3.89 -7.23
CA GLU A 40 -11.76 3.20 -6.51
C GLU A 40 -12.87 2.85 -7.52
N THR A 41 -13.10 1.56 -7.73
CA THR A 41 -14.03 1.09 -8.77
C THR A 41 -15.50 1.15 -8.36
N LYS A 42 -15.80 1.48 -7.10
CA LYS A 42 -17.17 1.59 -6.58
C LYS A 42 -17.75 2.99 -6.82
N LYS A 43 -18.98 3.05 -7.34
CA LYS A 43 -19.65 4.27 -7.86
C LYS A 43 -19.71 5.45 -6.87
N ASP A 44 -19.88 5.20 -5.58
CA ASP A 44 -20.12 6.26 -4.58
C ASP A 44 -18.84 6.78 -3.90
N GLY A 45 -17.68 6.20 -4.25
CA GLY A 45 -16.38 6.46 -3.62
C GLY A 45 -15.37 7.24 -4.48
N TYR A 46 -15.72 7.59 -5.73
CA TYR A 46 -14.80 8.06 -6.78
C TYR A 46 -13.47 8.62 -6.26
N ALA A 47 -12.39 7.87 -6.45
CA ALA A 47 -11.06 8.32 -6.07
C ALA A 47 -10.12 7.90 -7.19
N GLU A 48 -9.28 8.83 -7.64
CA GLU A 48 -8.35 8.60 -8.73
C GLU A 48 -6.99 9.18 -8.37
N VAL A 49 -5.98 8.32 -8.31
CA VAL A 49 -4.61 8.70 -7.97
C VAL A 49 -3.71 8.45 -9.16
N ALA A 50 -3.09 9.52 -9.65
CA ALA A 50 -1.99 9.42 -10.60
C ALA A 50 -0.67 9.18 -9.83
N CYS A 51 -0.10 8.00 -9.99
CA CYS A 51 1.18 7.61 -9.41
C CYS A 51 2.28 7.86 -10.45
N ILE A 52 3.07 8.91 -10.24
CA ILE A 52 4.09 9.35 -11.21
C ILE A 52 5.28 8.40 -11.18
N VAL A 53 5.64 7.85 -12.33
CA VAL A 53 6.81 6.97 -12.48
C VAL A 53 8.06 7.86 -12.63
N PRO A 54 9.08 7.72 -11.76
CA PRO A 54 10.29 8.52 -11.84
C PRO A 54 11.13 8.15 -13.08
N GLU A 55 11.93 9.10 -13.58
CA GLU A 55 12.85 8.85 -14.69
C GLU A 55 13.77 7.64 -14.43
N GLY A 56 14.04 6.87 -15.48
CA GLY A 56 14.85 5.65 -15.39
C GLY A 56 14.18 4.45 -14.72
N HIS A 57 12.96 4.58 -14.20
CA HIS A 57 12.24 3.48 -13.57
C HIS A 57 11.27 2.80 -14.56
N ILE A 58 10.94 1.55 -14.24
CA ILE A 58 9.86 0.80 -14.88
C ILE A 58 8.82 0.47 -13.80
N CYS A 59 7.55 0.79 -14.05
CA CYS A 59 6.46 0.44 -13.15
C CYS A 59 5.66 -0.71 -13.75
N ILE A 60 5.40 -1.75 -12.97
CA ILE A 60 4.44 -2.81 -13.29
C ILE A 60 3.20 -2.56 -12.43
N GLN A 61 2.09 -2.18 -13.06
CA GLN A 61 0.80 -2.05 -12.40
C GLN A 61 0.04 -3.37 -12.51
N TRP A 62 -0.33 -3.95 -11.37
CA TRP A 62 -1.05 -5.22 -11.30
C TRP A 62 -2.55 -5.02 -11.11
N ARG A 63 -3.34 -5.84 -11.80
CA ARG A 63 -4.78 -5.92 -11.62
C ARG A 63 -5.14 -7.15 -10.77
N LEU A 64 -5.17 -6.95 -9.45
CA LEU A 64 -5.48 -8.02 -8.50
C LEU A 64 -6.99 -8.15 -8.28
N GLU A 65 -7.65 -8.95 -9.10
CA GLU A 65 -9.08 -9.22 -8.96
C GLU A 65 -9.39 -10.10 -7.73
N GLU A 66 -10.56 -9.90 -7.12
CA GLU A 66 -11.01 -10.64 -5.92
C GLU A 66 -11.17 -12.15 -6.20
N THR A 67 -11.52 -12.50 -7.44
CA THR A 67 -11.60 -13.87 -7.94
C THR A 67 -10.58 -14.07 -9.06
N GLY A 68 -9.68 -15.05 -8.96
CA GLY A 68 -8.70 -15.27 -10.03
C GLY A 68 -7.46 -16.03 -9.61
N ARG A 69 -6.31 -15.66 -10.18
CA ARG A 69 -5.02 -16.40 -10.18
C ARG A 69 -4.43 -16.76 -8.81
N PHE A 70 -5.00 -16.22 -7.72
CA PHE A 70 -4.54 -16.43 -6.35
C PHE A 70 -5.55 -17.18 -5.47
N LEU A 71 -6.36 -18.10 -6.02
CA LEU A 71 -7.33 -18.87 -5.22
C LEU A 71 -6.71 -19.61 -4.01
N PHE A 72 -5.40 -19.90 -4.05
CA PHE A 72 -4.67 -20.50 -2.94
C PHE A 72 -4.45 -19.54 -1.76
N LEU A 73 -4.43 -18.23 -2.01
CA LEU A 73 -4.46 -17.20 -0.98
C LEU A 73 -5.92 -16.90 -0.65
N ARG A 74 -6.38 -17.36 0.52
CA ARG A 74 -7.77 -17.22 0.98
C ARG A 74 -8.23 -15.76 1.18
N GLY A 75 -7.33 -14.79 1.03
CA GLY A 75 -7.64 -13.35 1.05
C GLY A 75 -8.12 -12.85 -0.31
N ASP A 76 -9.39 -12.52 -0.38
CA ASP A 76 -10.07 -11.99 -1.57
C ASP A 76 -9.91 -10.46 -1.69
N LYS A 77 -10.02 -9.73 -0.58
CA LYS A 77 -9.93 -8.26 -0.57
C LYS A 77 -8.50 -7.76 -0.79
N ASN A 78 -8.32 -6.98 -1.84
CA ASN A 78 -7.07 -6.32 -2.17
C ASN A 78 -7.22 -4.81 -2.04
N ALA A 79 -6.08 -4.14 -1.94
CA ALA A 79 -6.01 -2.71 -2.15
C ALA A 79 -6.31 -2.35 -3.61
N ASP A 80 -6.83 -1.15 -3.87
CA ASP A 80 -7.17 -0.65 -5.21
C ASP A 80 -5.95 -0.59 -6.18
N GLY A 81 -4.76 -0.35 -5.64
CA GLY A 81 -3.51 -0.22 -6.37
C GLY A 81 -2.43 -1.17 -5.86
N ALA A 82 -1.78 -1.88 -6.79
CA ALA A 82 -0.67 -2.78 -6.52
C ALA A 82 0.42 -2.57 -7.58
N LEU A 83 1.53 -1.95 -7.20
CA LEU A 83 2.59 -1.54 -8.11
C LEU A 83 3.93 -2.17 -7.69
N LEU A 84 4.72 -2.61 -8.67
CA LEU A 84 6.15 -2.86 -8.51
C LEU A 84 6.92 -1.84 -9.31
N LEU A 85 7.76 -1.06 -8.65
CA LEU A 85 8.65 -0.09 -9.27
C LEU A 85 10.06 -0.65 -9.29
N LEU A 86 10.65 -0.74 -10.48
CA LEU A 86 12.02 -1.21 -10.68
C LEU A 86 12.90 -0.01 -11.01
N GLY A 87 13.87 0.25 -10.13
CA GLY A 87 14.86 1.31 -10.27
C GLY A 87 15.99 0.95 -11.25
N PRO A 88 16.71 1.97 -11.74
CA PRO A 88 17.83 1.78 -12.67
C PRO A 88 19.03 1.05 -12.04
N ASP A 89 19.12 1.04 -10.71
CA ASP A 89 20.12 0.31 -9.91
C ASP A 89 19.70 -1.12 -9.58
N GLY A 90 18.53 -1.55 -10.05
CA GLY A 90 17.97 -2.88 -9.79
C GLY A 90 17.19 -2.98 -8.48
N GLN A 91 17.04 -1.89 -7.71
CA GLN A 91 16.17 -1.85 -6.54
C GLN A 91 14.71 -2.08 -6.96
N VAL A 92 13.97 -2.86 -6.18
CA VAL A 92 12.53 -3.10 -6.42
C VAL A 92 11.71 -2.61 -5.23
N GLU A 93 10.77 -1.71 -5.50
CA GLU A 93 9.87 -1.15 -4.49
C GLU A 93 8.44 -1.61 -4.76
N ALA A 94 7.72 -2.00 -3.70
CA ALA A 94 6.28 -2.24 -3.78
C ALA A 94 5.53 -1.02 -3.29
N HIS A 95 4.59 -0.52 -4.09
CA HIS A 95 3.66 0.52 -3.67
C HIS A 95 2.24 -0.05 -3.68
N ILE A 96 1.59 -0.02 -2.53
CA ILE A 96 0.25 -0.54 -2.34
C ILE A 96 -0.64 0.64 -1.98
N ILE A 97 -1.61 0.99 -2.82
CA ILE A 97 -2.43 2.18 -2.64
C ILE A 97 -3.87 1.75 -2.42
N GLU A 98 -4.46 2.16 -1.30
CA GLU A 98 -5.90 2.02 -1.06
C GLU A 98 -6.57 3.39 -1.11
N CYS A 99 -7.63 3.50 -1.91
CA CYS A 99 -8.41 4.72 -2.02
C CYS A 99 -9.63 4.63 -1.09
N LYS A 100 -9.88 5.70 -0.33
CA LYS A 100 -11.08 5.83 0.49
C LYS A 100 -11.59 7.25 0.46
N ARG A 101 -12.90 7.41 0.26
CA ARG A 101 -13.52 8.72 0.52
C ARG A 101 -13.24 9.24 1.94
N LYS A 102 -13.35 8.38 2.96
CA LYS A 102 -13.22 8.74 4.36
C LYS A 102 -12.50 7.65 5.15
N VAL A 103 -11.52 8.06 5.95
CA VAL A 103 -10.78 7.17 6.84
C VAL A 103 -11.33 7.31 8.26
N THR A 104 -11.83 6.22 8.80
CA THR A 104 -12.28 6.07 10.19
C THR A 104 -11.57 4.88 10.80
N GLN A 105 -11.67 4.69 12.12
CA GLN A 105 -11.03 3.56 12.79
C GLN A 105 -11.44 2.19 12.22
N GLY A 106 -12.74 1.97 11.99
CA GLY A 106 -13.23 0.72 11.39
C GLY A 106 -12.78 0.55 9.95
N LYS A 107 -12.71 1.65 9.18
CA LYS A 107 -12.19 1.60 7.81
C LYS A 107 -10.69 1.37 7.76
N TRP A 108 -9.96 1.84 8.76
CA TRP A 108 -8.52 1.66 8.83
C TRP A 108 -8.14 0.18 8.98
N GLU A 109 -8.88 -0.57 9.80
CA GLU A 109 -8.71 -2.03 9.89
C GLU A 109 -8.95 -2.74 8.54
N ASP A 110 -10.02 -2.37 7.83
CA ASP A 110 -10.29 -2.90 6.48
C ASP A 110 -9.11 -2.59 5.53
N ILE A 111 -8.59 -1.36 5.55
CA ILE A 111 -7.47 -0.90 4.70
C ILE A 111 -6.21 -1.71 5.00
N LEU A 112 -5.86 -1.90 6.27
CA LEU A 112 -4.69 -2.70 6.67
C LEU A 112 -4.83 -4.17 6.23
N GLN A 113 -6.03 -4.74 6.31
CA GLN A 113 -6.29 -6.09 5.82
C GLN A 113 -6.12 -6.18 4.29
N GLN A 114 -6.65 -5.22 3.54
CA GLN A 114 -6.49 -5.12 2.08
C GLN A 114 -5.01 -4.99 1.69
N MET A 115 -4.26 -4.12 2.36
CA MET A 115 -2.82 -3.91 2.12
C MET A 115 -2.01 -5.18 2.37
N ARG A 116 -2.29 -5.88 3.47
CA ARG A 116 -1.65 -7.15 3.81
C ARG A 116 -1.82 -8.19 2.71
N TRP A 117 -3.05 -8.38 2.23
CA TRP A 117 -3.31 -9.37 1.18
C TRP A 117 -2.71 -8.98 -0.16
N THR A 118 -2.73 -7.69 -0.51
CA THR A 118 -2.01 -7.19 -1.68
C THR A 118 -0.50 -7.47 -1.57
N LEU A 119 0.10 -7.26 -0.39
CA LEU A 119 1.53 -7.50 -0.19
C LEU A 119 1.90 -8.98 -0.39
N TYR A 120 1.12 -9.92 0.15
CA TYR A 120 1.35 -11.34 -0.10
C TYR A 120 1.31 -11.69 -1.60
N LYS A 121 0.37 -11.10 -2.35
CA LYS A 121 0.25 -11.31 -3.80
C LYS A 121 1.43 -10.69 -4.56
N LEU A 122 1.86 -9.48 -4.18
CA LEU A 122 3.03 -8.83 -4.77
C LEU A 122 4.31 -9.61 -4.50
N LEU A 123 4.49 -10.15 -3.29
CA LEU A 123 5.63 -11.02 -2.97
C LEU A 123 5.63 -12.30 -3.80
N ALA A 124 4.47 -12.94 -3.98
CA ALA A 124 4.34 -14.11 -4.83
C ALA A 124 4.68 -13.79 -6.30
N LEU A 125 4.20 -12.65 -6.82
CA LEU A 125 4.49 -12.18 -8.17
C LEU A 125 5.97 -11.84 -8.35
N ALA A 126 6.57 -11.10 -7.41
CA ALA A 126 7.99 -10.78 -7.42
C ALA A 126 8.83 -12.05 -7.41
N GLY A 127 8.52 -12.99 -6.51
CA GLY A 127 9.19 -14.29 -6.45
C GLY A 127 9.09 -15.08 -7.75
N ALA A 128 7.91 -15.13 -8.38
CA ALA A 128 7.69 -15.80 -9.66
C ALA A 128 8.49 -15.15 -10.80
N LEU A 129 8.69 -13.83 -10.74
CA LEU A 129 9.53 -13.08 -11.68
C LEU A 129 11.03 -13.18 -11.34
N GLY A 130 11.41 -13.80 -10.22
CA GLY A 130 12.79 -13.79 -9.75
C GLY A 130 13.27 -12.40 -9.36
N LEU A 131 12.39 -11.59 -8.78
CA LEU A 131 12.66 -10.29 -8.18
C LEU A 131 12.62 -10.41 -6.65
N SER A 132 13.39 -9.58 -5.96
CA SER A 132 13.27 -9.40 -4.51
C SER A 132 12.81 -7.97 -4.24
N ILE A 133 11.77 -7.81 -3.43
CA ILE A 133 11.28 -6.49 -3.03
C ILE A 133 12.20 -5.97 -1.93
N ASP A 134 12.80 -4.80 -2.15
CA ASP A 134 13.69 -4.12 -1.20
C ASP A 134 12.92 -3.26 -0.20
N GLU A 135 11.87 -2.58 -0.65
CA GLU A 135 11.11 -1.61 0.14
C GLU A 135 9.62 -1.73 -0.16
N VAL A 136 8.78 -1.46 0.84
CA VAL A 136 7.32 -1.48 0.71
C VAL A 136 6.75 -0.18 1.26
N TYR A 137 5.95 0.49 0.44
CA TYR A 137 5.22 1.70 0.78
C TYR A 137 3.73 1.42 0.78
N LEU A 138 3.08 1.73 1.90
CA LEU A 138 1.64 1.57 2.08
C LEU A 138 0.96 2.92 1.91
N GLY A 139 0.33 3.16 0.78
CA GLY A 139 -0.38 4.39 0.45
C GLY A 139 -1.84 4.35 0.87
N THR A 140 -2.32 5.39 1.55
CA THR A 140 -3.76 5.65 1.68
C THR A 140 -4.10 6.96 1.02
N ALA A 141 -4.92 6.88 -0.03
CA ALA A 141 -5.45 8.05 -0.71
C ALA A 141 -6.82 8.37 -0.16
N TYR A 142 -6.99 9.55 0.42
CA TYR A 142 -8.22 9.90 1.13
C TYR A 142 -8.68 11.33 0.91
N ARG A 143 -10.00 11.55 0.99
CA ARG A 143 -10.57 12.91 0.99
C ARG A 143 -10.74 13.43 2.41
N LEU A 144 -11.31 12.61 3.29
CA LEU A 144 -11.62 12.98 4.67
C LEU A 144 -10.86 12.09 5.65
N ASP A 145 -10.11 12.72 6.56
CA ASP A 145 -9.50 12.09 7.71
C ASP A 145 -10.36 12.34 8.95
N GLU A 146 -10.98 11.30 9.49
CA GLU A 146 -11.67 11.35 10.79
C GLU A 146 -11.03 10.42 11.82
N LEU A 147 -9.83 9.93 11.51
CA LEU A 147 -9.01 9.12 12.39
C LEU A 147 -8.12 10.01 13.28
N SER A 148 -7.63 11.13 12.73
CA SER A 148 -6.88 12.14 13.49
C SER A 148 -7.78 12.90 14.46
N GLU A 149 -7.28 13.15 15.68
CA GLU A 149 -8.05 13.83 16.74
C GLU A 149 -8.50 15.24 16.33
N GLU A 150 -7.64 15.98 15.61
CA GLU A 150 -7.90 17.36 15.16
C GLU A 150 -9.06 17.46 14.17
N SER A 151 -9.35 16.38 13.45
CA SER A 151 -10.32 16.34 12.36
C SER A 151 -11.55 15.48 12.69
N SER A 152 -11.51 14.75 13.81
CA SER A 152 -12.58 13.83 14.16
C SER A 152 -13.78 14.57 14.78
N PRO A 153 -15.02 14.32 14.33
CA PRO A 153 -16.22 14.84 14.98
C PRO A 153 -16.51 14.16 16.32
N ASN A 154 -15.74 13.13 16.71
CA ASN A 154 -15.91 12.42 17.97
C ASN A 154 -15.12 13.10 19.11
N PRO A 155 -15.79 13.80 20.05
CA PRO A 155 -15.12 14.49 21.15
C PRO A 155 -14.46 13.53 22.16
N ALA A 156 -14.70 12.22 22.07
CA ALA A 156 -14.02 11.22 22.91
C ALA A 156 -12.55 11.02 22.52
N LEU A 157 -12.16 11.36 21.28
CA LEU A 157 -10.76 11.28 20.83
C LEU A 157 -9.93 12.47 21.33
N GLY A 158 -10.54 13.65 21.50
CA GLY A 158 -9.85 14.86 21.99
C GLY A 158 -9.87 15.06 23.51
N LYS A 159 -10.23 14.05 24.31
CA LYS A 159 -10.20 14.18 25.78
C LYS A 159 -8.81 13.87 26.31
N PRO A 160 -8.06 14.86 26.85
CA PRO A 160 -6.96 14.52 27.74
C PRO A 160 -7.53 13.71 28.91
N THR A 161 -6.88 12.58 29.22
CA THR A 161 -7.23 11.71 30.36
C THR A 161 -7.03 12.49 31.66
N LEU A 162 -8.09 13.18 32.10
CA LEU A 162 -8.13 13.90 33.37
C LEU A 162 -8.47 12.92 34.52
N GLY A 163 -7.41 12.52 35.24
CA GLY A 163 -7.46 11.73 36.49
C GLY A 163 -7.15 10.25 36.27
N GLY A 164 -6.17 9.62 36.92
CA GLY A 164 -5.28 10.09 37.96
C GLY A 164 -4.21 9.02 38.21
N ALA A 165 -3.19 9.38 38.97
CA ALA A 165 -2.29 8.43 39.60
C ALA A 165 -3.10 7.49 40.51
N SER A 166 -3.62 6.40 39.94
CA SER A 166 -4.03 5.23 40.68
C SER A 166 -2.86 4.26 40.63
N GLU A 167 -2.52 3.73 41.79
CA GLU A 167 -1.33 2.92 42.07
C GLU A 167 -1.00 1.95 40.94
N LYS A 168 0.26 2.04 40.49
CA LYS A 168 0.90 1.14 39.54
C LYS A 168 0.69 -0.30 40.01
N THR A 169 -0.25 -0.98 39.39
CA THR A 169 -0.25 -2.44 39.38
C THR A 169 0.67 -2.83 38.23
N SER A 170 1.80 -3.45 38.56
CA SER A 170 2.73 -4.03 37.60
C SER A 170 2.01 -5.10 36.78
N GLY A 171 1.56 -4.72 35.59
CA GLY A 171 0.85 -5.57 34.64
C GLY A 171 0.53 -4.74 33.40
N GLU A 172 1.53 -4.62 32.52
CA GLU A 172 1.45 -4.27 31.10
C GLU A 172 0.45 -3.14 30.72
N ASP A 173 0.98 -1.93 30.54
CA ASP A 173 0.35 -0.84 29.78
C ASP A 173 0.21 -1.27 28.30
N GLU A 174 -0.66 -2.23 28.01
CA GLU A 174 -1.06 -2.54 26.64
C GLU A 174 -1.95 -1.39 26.15
N LEU A 175 -1.41 -0.56 25.26
CA LEU A 175 -2.22 0.36 24.48
C LEU A 175 -3.32 -0.44 23.80
N SER A 176 -4.56 0.03 23.91
CA SER A 176 -5.69 -0.62 23.22
C SER A 176 -5.39 -0.74 21.72
N GLU A 177 -5.85 -1.81 21.07
CA GLU A 177 -5.66 -1.98 19.61
C GLU A 177 -6.12 -0.75 18.82
N SER A 178 -7.16 -0.08 19.30
CA SER A 178 -7.65 1.19 18.78
C SER A 178 -6.57 2.27 18.74
N ARG A 179 -5.86 2.48 19.86
CA ARG A 179 -4.81 3.50 19.96
C ARG A 179 -3.57 3.11 19.17
N LEU A 180 -3.21 1.83 19.14
CA LEU A 180 -2.11 1.34 18.29
C LEU A 180 -2.37 1.62 16.80
N ARG A 181 -3.60 1.40 16.34
CA ARG A 181 -3.99 1.67 14.95
C ARG A 181 -4.01 3.17 14.63
N GLN A 182 -4.47 3.99 15.56
CA GLN A 182 -4.43 5.45 15.42
C GLN A 182 -2.99 5.96 15.40
N LEU A 183 -2.12 5.43 16.27
CA LEU A 183 -0.70 5.77 16.29
C LEU A 183 -0.02 5.38 14.97
N ALA A 184 -0.37 4.24 14.38
CA ALA A 184 0.13 3.85 13.06
C ALA A 184 -0.27 4.84 11.95
N TRP A 185 -1.46 5.44 12.06
CA TRP A 185 -1.86 6.55 11.21
C TRP A 185 -1.03 7.80 11.53
N GLU A 186 -0.90 8.22 12.78
CA GLU A 186 -0.21 9.45 13.19
C GLU A 186 1.30 9.44 12.90
N THR A 187 1.97 8.30 13.06
CA THR A 187 3.43 8.15 12.95
C THR A 187 3.92 7.79 11.55
N ASP A 188 3.00 7.55 10.62
CA ASP A 188 3.29 7.02 9.29
C ASP A 188 4.04 5.67 9.31
N GLU A 189 3.90 4.88 10.39
CA GLU A 189 4.50 3.56 10.54
C GLU A 189 3.41 2.50 10.75
N VAL A 190 3.34 1.52 9.85
CA VAL A 190 2.30 0.49 9.86
C VAL A 190 2.90 -0.89 10.06
N HIS A 191 2.37 -1.61 11.05
CA HIS A 191 2.64 -3.03 11.22
C HIS A 191 1.54 -3.86 10.57
N LEU A 192 1.93 -4.81 9.73
CA LEU A 192 1.00 -5.78 9.13
C LEU A 192 1.23 -7.15 9.77
N ALA A 193 0.17 -7.75 10.31
CA ALA A 193 0.25 -9.08 10.90
C ALA A 193 0.79 -10.12 9.89
N GLY A 194 1.76 -10.93 10.31
CA GLY A 194 2.43 -11.92 9.46
C GLY A 194 3.64 -11.39 8.69
N PHE A 195 4.07 -10.17 8.99
CA PHE A 195 5.31 -9.56 8.52
C PHE A 195 6.10 -9.03 9.71
N ASP A 196 7.44 -9.12 9.61
CA ASP A 196 8.34 -8.53 10.60
C ASP A 196 8.61 -7.07 10.28
N GLY A 197 8.69 -6.24 11.32
CA GLY A 197 9.01 -4.82 11.21
C GLY A 197 7.81 -3.91 10.93
N ALA A 198 8.12 -2.64 10.64
CA ALA A 198 7.17 -1.60 10.28
C ALA A 198 7.35 -1.20 8.82
N PHE A 199 6.25 -0.84 8.17
CA PHE A 199 6.22 -0.31 6.82
C PHE A 199 5.95 1.18 6.83
N ARG A 200 6.56 1.89 5.89
CA ARG A 200 6.29 3.31 5.73
C ARG A 200 4.90 3.51 5.14
N HIS A 201 4.07 4.24 5.86
CA HIS A 201 2.77 4.70 5.40
C HIS A 201 2.92 6.03 4.65
N VAL A 202 2.14 6.19 3.59
CA VAL A 202 2.12 7.39 2.76
C VAL A 202 0.69 7.86 2.63
N LYS A 203 0.43 9.06 3.12
CA LYS A 203 -0.87 9.72 3.02
C LYS A 203 -0.94 10.53 1.74
N VAL A 204 -1.95 10.26 0.92
CA VAL A 204 -2.22 11.00 -0.33
C VAL A 204 -3.55 11.74 -0.16
N GLN A 205 -3.49 13.02 0.17
CA GLN A 205 -4.68 13.85 0.25
C GLN A 205 -5.28 14.04 -1.15
N LEU A 206 -6.54 13.65 -1.29
CA LEU A 206 -7.34 13.83 -2.50
C LEU A 206 -8.07 15.16 -2.44
N ASP A 207 -8.29 15.75 -3.61
CA ASP A 207 -9.18 16.89 -3.77
C ASP A 207 -10.62 16.53 -3.36
N GLU A 208 -11.25 17.35 -2.53
CA GLU A 208 -12.54 17.01 -1.92
C GLU A 208 -13.67 16.96 -2.96
N GLY A 209 -13.67 17.90 -3.91
CA GLY A 209 -14.70 18.03 -4.93
C GLY A 209 -14.57 16.99 -6.03
N SER A 210 -13.36 16.82 -6.55
CA SER A 210 -13.09 15.96 -7.70
C SER A 210 -12.64 14.55 -7.34
N GLY A 211 -12.08 14.30 -6.15
CA GLY A 211 -11.52 13.00 -5.76
C GLY A 211 -10.19 12.64 -6.41
N HIS A 212 -9.54 13.59 -7.10
CA HIS A 212 -8.25 13.36 -7.73
C HIS A 212 -7.10 13.65 -6.78
N GLY A 213 -6.02 12.89 -6.91
CA GLY A 213 -4.76 13.14 -6.22
C GLY A 213 -3.57 12.73 -7.05
N VAL A 214 -2.39 13.19 -6.64
CA VAL A 214 -1.12 12.83 -7.27
C VAL A 214 -0.22 12.24 -6.21
N TYR A 215 0.22 11.00 -6.45
CA TYR A 215 1.25 10.37 -5.66
C TYR A 215 2.56 10.44 -6.44
N ARG A 216 3.51 11.24 -5.93
CA ARG A 216 4.87 11.28 -6.48
C ARG A 216 5.68 10.21 -5.77
N ILE A 217 5.96 9.12 -6.48
CA ILE A 217 6.93 8.14 -6.00
C ILE A 217 8.27 8.86 -5.99
N LEU A 218 8.84 9.03 -4.80
CA LEU A 218 10.14 9.70 -4.66
C LEU A 218 11.21 8.68 -5.01
N ALA A 219 12.16 9.06 -5.87
CA ALA A 219 13.33 8.23 -6.08
C ALA A 219 14.00 7.94 -4.72
N PRO A 220 14.45 6.70 -4.46
CA PRO A 220 15.08 6.36 -3.20
C PRO A 220 16.25 7.29 -2.94
N ARG A 221 16.40 7.74 -1.69
CA ARG A 221 17.63 8.39 -1.27
C ARG A 221 18.74 7.35 -1.42
N SER A 222 19.75 7.64 -2.23
CA SER A 222 20.84 6.71 -2.52
C SER A 222 21.31 6.00 -1.25
N ARG A 223 21.51 4.67 -1.30
CA ARG A 223 22.01 3.84 -0.19
C ARG A 223 23.40 4.25 0.36
N SER A 224 24.00 5.35 -0.10
CA SER A 224 25.35 5.81 0.29
C SER A 224 25.50 6.29 1.74
N ALA A 225 24.46 6.22 2.58
CA ALA A 225 24.49 6.74 3.95
C ALA A 225 24.17 5.72 5.06
N ARG A 226 24.12 4.41 4.75
CA ARG A 226 24.17 3.37 5.80
C ARG A 226 25.60 2.84 5.86
N GLU A 227 26.47 3.56 6.58
CA GLU A 227 27.73 2.99 7.05
C GLU A 227 27.45 1.85 8.05
N PRO A 228 28.32 0.82 8.08
CA PRO A 228 28.13 -0.41 8.86
C PRO A 228 28.12 -0.20 10.38
#